data_AF-A0A8T5P0Z7-F1
#
_entry.id   AF-A0A8T5P0Z7-F1
#
_cell.length_a   1.000
_cell.length_b   1.000
_cell.length_c   1.000
_cell.angle_alpha   90.00
_cell.angle_beta   90.00
_cell.angle_gamma   90.00
#
_symmetry.space_group_name_H-M   'P 1'
#
loop_
_entity.id
_entity.type
_entity.pdbx_description
1 polymer ?
#
loop_
_entity_poly.entity_id
_entity_poly.type
_entity_poly.pdbx_seq_one_letter_code
_entity_poly.pdbx_strand_id
1 'polypeptide(L)'
;MTETAEELAANHPRRELEEMAEKLGIGTIGIGTKVSLAAAIIEAKEKASAKEAPKVIVKAPRAEVKAQVKPAFGKKGVLAKRADMDNKAKEMHKSFDAQIKANEKAVARIGSGIKQQIKANEEAAAKIGTGIDAQIKENEDAVAKIGPGIDAQMKENEKAVARIGSGVTELQNEMGNYTKDFYYG
;
A
#
# COMPACT_ATOMS: atom_id res chain seq x y z
N MET A 1 -19.43 -21.86 -9.19
CA MET A 1 -19.02 -20.56 -9.75
C MET A 1 -17.64 -20.29 -9.20
N THR A 2 -16.66 -20.06 -10.07
CA THR A 2 -15.29 -19.73 -9.66
C THR A 2 -15.30 -18.27 -9.22
N GLU A 3 -15.28 -18.04 -7.91
CA GLU A 3 -15.15 -16.71 -7.34
C GLU A 3 -13.83 -16.08 -7.83
N THR A 4 -13.91 -14.91 -8.44
CA THR A 4 -12.73 -14.24 -9.00
C THR A 4 -11.96 -13.48 -7.92
N ALA A 5 -10.67 -13.21 -8.14
CA ALA A 5 -9.85 -12.45 -7.19
C ALA A 5 -10.38 -11.02 -6.96
N GLU A 6 -11.06 -10.47 -7.96
CA GLU A 6 -11.68 -9.15 -7.91
C GLU A 6 -12.96 -9.14 -7.07
N GLU A 7 -13.81 -10.16 -7.21
CA GLU A 7 -15.01 -10.34 -6.39
C GLU A 7 -14.65 -10.62 -4.92
N LEU A 8 -13.66 -11.48 -4.67
CA LEU A 8 -13.20 -11.79 -3.32
C LEU A 8 -12.57 -10.55 -2.64
N ALA A 9 -11.84 -9.72 -3.40
CA ALA A 9 -11.27 -8.48 -2.88
C ALA A 9 -12.30 -7.36 -2.65
N ALA A 10 -13.44 -7.40 -3.36
CA ALA A 10 -14.54 -6.46 -3.21
C ALA A 10 -15.43 -6.81 -2.01
N ASN A 11 -15.67 -8.10 -1.76
CA ASN A 11 -16.56 -8.57 -0.70
C ASN A 11 -15.89 -8.65 0.68
N HIS A 12 -14.55 -8.62 0.75
CA HIS A 12 -13.81 -8.75 2.01
C HIS A 12 -12.88 -7.56 2.32
N PRO A 13 -12.85 -7.08 3.58
CA PRO A 13 -11.82 -6.17 4.04
C PRO A 13 -10.45 -6.87 4.06
N ARG A 14 -9.37 -6.08 3.97
CA ARG A 14 -8.00 -6.60 3.85
C ARG A 14 -7.63 -7.52 5.01
N ARG A 15 -8.08 -7.18 6.22
CA ARG A 15 -7.84 -7.95 7.44
C ARG A 15 -8.45 -9.36 7.37
N GLU A 16 -9.66 -9.50 6.84
CA GLU A 16 -10.28 -10.82 6.66
C GLU A 16 -9.53 -11.66 5.63
N LEU A 17 -9.02 -11.03 4.55
CA LEU A 17 -8.17 -11.71 3.58
C LEU A 17 -6.83 -12.15 4.21
N GLU A 18 -6.25 -11.34 5.10
CA GLU A 18 -5.02 -11.71 5.83
C GLU A 18 -5.26 -12.92 6.76
N GLU A 19 -6.39 -12.97 7.45
CA GLU A 19 -6.79 -14.13 8.27
C GLU A 19 -7.06 -15.39 7.42
N MET A 20 -7.69 -15.24 6.24
CA MET A 20 -7.87 -16.35 5.31
C MET A 20 -6.54 -16.85 4.73
N ALA A 21 -5.61 -15.95 4.44
CA ALA A 21 -4.27 -16.26 3.96
C ALA A 21 -3.46 -17.01 5.03
N GLU A 22 -3.52 -16.58 6.30
CA GLU A 22 -2.85 -17.23 7.42
C GLU A 22 -3.37 -18.65 7.67
N LYS A 23 -4.70 -18.87 7.58
CA LYS A 23 -5.31 -20.21 7.64
C LYS A 23 -4.83 -21.15 6.54
N LEU A 24 -4.41 -20.60 5.40
CA LEU A 24 -3.87 -21.34 4.26
C LEU A 24 -2.34 -21.39 4.27
N GLY A 25 -1.67 -20.85 5.30
CA GLY A 25 -0.22 -20.83 5.42
C GLY A 25 0.49 -19.88 4.44
N ILE A 26 -0.23 -18.89 3.90
CA ILE A 26 0.31 -17.90 2.97
C ILE A 26 0.91 -16.74 3.77
N GLY A 27 2.20 -16.46 3.56
CA GLY A 27 2.83 -15.26 4.12
C GLY A 27 2.25 -14.00 3.49
N THR A 28 1.67 -13.12 4.30
CA THR A 28 1.08 -11.84 3.87
C THR A 28 2.13 -10.71 3.72
N ILE A 29 3.33 -10.92 4.28
CA ILE A 29 4.43 -9.95 4.25
C ILE A 29 4.93 -9.77 2.82
N GLY A 30 4.76 -8.56 2.29
CA GLY A 30 5.17 -8.19 0.92
C GLY A 30 4.04 -8.20 -0.12
N ILE A 31 2.83 -8.62 0.24
CA ILE A 31 1.67 -8.57 -0.66
C ILE A 31 1.04 -7.17 -0.59
N GLY A 32 1.36 -6.33 -1.58
CA GLY A 32 1.02 -4.91 -1.56
C GLY A 32 -0.47 -4.61 -1.72
N THR A 33 -1.23 -5.41 -2.49
CA THR A 33 -2.62 -5.08 -2.86
C THR A 33 -3.63 -6.13 -2.38
N LYS A 34 -4.85 -5.70 -2.07
CA LYS A 34 -5.95 -6.61 -1.71
C LYS A 34 -6.21 -7.68 -2.77
N VAL A 35 -6.14 -7.30 -4.05
CA VAL A 35 -6.39 -8.21 -5.18
C VAL A 35 -5.28 -9.27 -5.31
N SER A 36 -4.02 -8.92 -5.06
CA SER A 36 -2.92 -9.91 -5.07
C SER A 36 -3.01 -10.88 -3.89
N LEU A 37 -3.50 -10.40 -2.73
CA LEU A 37 -3.80 -11.27 -1.59
C LEU A 37 -4.95 -12.22 -1.88
N ALA A 38 -6.04 -11.72 -2.47
CA ALA A 38 -7.18 -12.53 -2.91
C ALA A 38 -6.79 -13.58 -3.96
N ALA A 39 -5.94 -13.22 -4.93
CA ALA A 39 -5.42 -14.14 -5.93
C ALA A 39 -4.59 -15.28 -5.30
N ALA A 40 -3.71 -14.95 -4.34
CA ALA A 40 -2.91 -15.93 -3.63
C ALA A 40 -3.78 -16.91 -2.81
N ILE A 41 -4.86 -16.41 -2.20
CA ILE A 41 -5.84 -17.22 -1.45
C ILE A 41 -6.57 -18.19 -2.38
N ILE A 42 -7.01 -17.72 -3.56
CA ILE A 42 -7.68 -18.59 -4.55
C ILE A 42 -6.72 -19.67 -5.05
N GLU A 43 -5.49 -19.30 -5.41
CA GLU A 43 -4.47 -20.25 -5.88
C GLU A 43 -4.13 -21.30 -4.81
N ALA A 44 -4.04 -20.90 -3.54
CA ALA A 44 -3.80 -21.82 -2.43
C ALA A 44 -5.01 -22.74 -2.17
N LYS A 45 -6.25 -22.23 -2.28
CA LYS A 45 -7.48 -23.03 -2.18
C LYS A 45 -7.57 -24.04 -3.33
N GLU A 46 -7.21 -23.66 -4.55
CA GLU A 46 -7.17 -24.59 -5.69
C GLU A 46 -6.11 -25.69 -5.47
N LYS A 47 -4.90 -25.33 -5.02
CA LYS A 47 -3.85 -26.30 -4.68
C LYS A 47 -4.21 -27.22 -3.51
N ALA A 48 -5.00 -26.74 -2.55
CA ALA A 48 -5.52 -27.55 -1.45
C ALA A 48 -6.61 -28.51 -1.92
N SER A 49 -7.52 -28.05 -2.80
CA SER A 49 -8.57 -28.89 -3.39
C SER A 49 -8.01 -29.97 -4.33
N ALA A 50 -6.85 -29.73 -4.96
CA ALA A 50 -6.15 -30.73 -5.77
C ALA A 50 -5.41 -31.80 -4.93
N LYS A 51 -5.33 -31.65 -3.60
CA LYS A 51 -4.65 -32.57 -2.69
C LYS A 51 -5.58 -33.54 -1.94
N GLU A 52 -6.90 -33.40 -2.06
CA GLU A 52 -7.88 -34.31 -1.45
C GLU A 52 -8.77 -35.02 -2.48
N ALA A 53 -8.27 -36.15 -3.02
CA ALA A 53 -8.93 -37.44 -3.30
C ALA A 53 -8.44 -38.11 -4.62
N PRO A 54 -8.37 -39.46 -4.73
CA PRO A 54 -8.10 -40.51 -3.74
C PRO A 54 -6.74 -41.20 -3.97
N LYS A 55 -6.24 -41.91 -2.95
CA LYS A 55 -5.10 -42.84 -3.04
C LYS A 55 -5.32 -43.88 -4.15
N VAL A 56 -4.76 -43.67 -5.33
CA VAL A 56 -4.53 -44.75 -6.29
C VAL A 56 -3.33 -45.54 -5.79
N ILE A 57 -3.63 -46.69 -5.18
CA ILE A 57 -2.67 -47.76 -4.96
C ILE A 57 -2.23 -48.21 -6.35
N VAL A 58 -1.11 -47.66 -6.84
CA VAL A 58 -0.43 -48.23 -7.99
C VAL A 58 0.29 -49.48 -7.48
N LYS A 59 -0.34 -50.64 -7.75
CA LYS A 59 0.33 -51.95 -7.76
C LYS A 59 1.62 -51.78 -8.57
N ALA A 60 2.76 -51.85 -7.89
CA ALA A 60 4.05 -52.03 -8.54
C ALA A 60 3.98 -53.26 -9.46
N PRO A 61 4.34 -53.15 -10.75
CA PRO A 61 4.74 -54.33 -11.48
C PRO A 61 6.03 -54.82 -10.83
N ARG A 62 5.95 -56.02 -10.25
CA ARG A 62 7.05 -56.78 -9.69
C ARG A 62 8.08 -56.99 -10.81
N ALA A 63 9.06 -56.10 -10.88
CA ALA A 63 10.25 -56.31 -11.71
C ALA A 63 11.03 -57.46 -11.07
N GLU A 64 11.14 -58.53 -11.84
CA GLU A 64 11.97 -59.69 -11.55
C GLU A 64 13.35 -59.25 -11.10
N VAL A 65 13.75 -59.71 -9.91
CA VAL A 65 15.12 -59.63 -9.42
C VAL A 65 15.98 -60.53 -10.31
N LYS A 66 16.45 -60.00 -11.43
CA LYS A 66 17.57 -60.61 -12.15
C LYS A 66 18.85 -60.32 -11.35
N ALA A 67 19.34 -61.40 -10.74
CA ALA A 67 20.69 -61.64 -10.26
C ALA A 67 21.61 -60.42 -10.15
N GLN A 68 21.95 -60.06 -8.91
CA GLN A 68 23.15 -59.28 -8.61
C GLN A 68 24.36 -59.97 -9.23
N VAL A 69 24.77 -59.48 -10.41
CA VAL A 69 26.11 -59.71 -10.92
C VAL A 69 27.03 -58.95 -9.97
N LYS A 70 27.82 -59.68 -9.18
CA LYS A 70 28.90 -59.11 -8.37
C LYS A 70 29.68 -58.12 -9.25
N PRO A 71 29.87 -56.84 -8.83
CA PRO A 71 30.63 -55.92 -9.65
C PRO A 71 32.06 -56.46 -9.76
N ALA A 72 32.42 -56.88 -10.97
CA ALA A 72 33.80 -57.17 -11.29
C ALA A 72 34.56 -55.83 -11.18
N PHE A 73 35.20 -55.60 -10.03
CA PHE A 73 36.13 -54.49 -9.81
C PHE A 73 37.42 -54.75 -10.61
N GLY A 74 37.29 -54.79 -11.93
CA GLY A 74 38.41 -54.69 -12.87
C GLY A 74 38.69 -53.23 -13.20
N LYS A 75 39.91 -52.94 -13.64
CA LYS A 75 40.36 -51.58 -14.04
C LYS A 75 39.38 -50.83 -14.98
N LYS A 76 38.60 -51.56 -15.80
CA LYS A 76 37.54 -51.00 -16.66
C LYS A 76 36.36 -50.37 -15.90
N GLY A 77 35.95 -50.92 -14.76
CA GLY A 77 34.83 -50.37 -13.96
C GLY A 77 35.18 -49.07 -13.24
N VAL A 78 36.44 -48.93 -12.80
CA VAL A 78 36.94 -47.69 -12.17
C VAL A 78 37.03 -46.55 -13.19
N LEU A 79 37.47 -46.84 -14.42
CA LEU A 79 37.53 -45.85 -15.50
C LEU A 79 36.13 -45.36 -15.91
N ALA A 80 35.16 -46.26 -16.04
CA ALA A 80 33.77 -45.90 -16.32
C ALA A 80 33.19 -44.99 -15.22
N LYS A 81 33.41 -45.35 -13.94
CA LYS A 81 32.94 -44.55 -12.82
C LYS A 81 33.61 -43.18 -12.73
N ARG A 82 34.88 -43.07 -13.13
CA ARG A 82 35.58 -41.78 -13.23
C ARG A 82 34.99 -40.90 -14.33
N ALA A 83 34.70 -41.47 -15.50
CA ALA A 83 34.05 -40.76 -16.59
C ALA A 83 32.64 -40.25 -16.20
N ASP A 84 31.86 -41.06 -15.48
CA ASP A 84 30.55 -40.66 -14.97
C ASP A 84 30.65 -39.50 -13.97
N MET A 85 31.64 -39.56 -13.05
CA MET A 85 31.89 -38.46 -12.11
C MET A 85 32.33 -37.18 -12.81
N ASP A 86 33.20 -37.28 -13.82
CA ASP A 86 33.67 -36.13 -14.60
C ASP A 86 32.52 -35.50 -15.40
N ASN A 87 31.63 -36.32 -15.98
CA ASN A 87 30.43 -35.83 -16.66
C ASN A 87 29.46 -35.14 -15.69
N LYS A 88 29.22 -35.75 -14.52
CA LYS A 88 28.39 -35.15 -13.47
C LYS A 88 28.98 -33.84 -12.95
N ALA A 89 30.30 -33.74 -12.81
CA ALA A 89 30.97 -32.51 -12.42
C ALA A 89 30.77 -31.41 -13.48
N LYS A 90 30.91 -31.74 -14.77
CA LYS A 90 30.64 -30.79 -15.87
C LYS A 90 29.19 -30.31 -15.89
N GLU A 91 28.23 -31.20 -15.64
CA GLU A 91 26.82 -30.82 -15.54
C GLU A 91 26.55 -29.90 -14.34
N MET A 92 27.13 -30.21 -13.18
CA MET A 92 27.04 -29.34 -12.00
C MET A 92 27.64 -27.96 -12.26
N HIS A 93 28.83 -27.89 -12.88
CA HIS A 93 29.43 -26.61 -13.26
C HIS A 93 28.54 -25.79 -14.19
N LYS A 94 27.98 -26.41 -15.24
CA LYS A 94 27.02 -25.73 -16.13
C LYS A 94 25.78 -25.25 -15.39
N SER A 95 25.26 -26.05 -14.46
CA SER A 95 24.11 -25.67 -13.63
C SER A 95 24.42 -24.47 -12.74
N PHE A 96 25.60 -24.44 -12.10
CA PHE A 96 26.03 -23.31 -11.29
C PHE A 96 26.23 -22.05 -12.13
N ASP A 97 26.89 -22.14 -13.28
CA ASP A 97 27.07 -21.00 -14.18
C ASP A 97 25.72 -20.41 -14.64
N ALA A 98 24.76 -21.28 -14.95
CA ALA A 98 23.40 -20.86 -15.29
C ALA A 98 22.72 -20.16 -14.12
N GLN A 99 22.86 -20.70 -12.90
CA GLN A 99 22.28 -20.12 -11.70
C GLN A 99 22.91 -18.77 -11.34
N ILE A 100 24.24 -18.64 -11.46
CA ILE A 100 24.94 -17.37 -11.24
C ILE A 100 24.40 -16.30 -12.20
N LYS A 101 24.30 -16.60 -13.49
CA LYS A 101 23.74 -15.67 -14.48
C LYS A 101 22.28 -15.31 -14.20
N ALA A 102 21.48 -16.26 -13.72
CA ALA A 102 20.10 -15.99 -13.34
C ALA A 102 20.04 -15.05 -12.13
N ASN A 103 20.90 -15.28 -11.13
CA ASN A 103 20.99 -14.45 -9.93
C ASN A 103 21.49 -13.04 -10.25
N GLU A 104 22.50 -12.89 -11.11
CA GLU A 104 22.98 -11.57 -11.58
C GLU A 104 21.86 -10.77 -12.23
N LYS A 105 21.05 -11.41 -13.10
CA LYS A 105 19.88 -10.77 -13.72
C LYS A 105 18.82 -10.41 -12.68
N ALA A 106 18.58 -11.26 -11.69
CA ALA A 106 17.63 -10.97 -10.62
C ALA A 106 18.09 -9.78 -9.77
N VAL A 107 19.36 -9.74 -9.37
CA VAL A 107 19.96 -8.62 -8.63
C VAL A 107 19.90 -7.33 -9.44
N ALA A 108 20.21 -7.38 -10.74
CA ALA A 108 20.10 -6.21 -11.61
C ALA A 108 18.66 -5.67 -11.68
N ARG A 109 17.66 -6.56 -11.79
CA ARG A 109 16.24 -6.19 -11.78
C ARG A 109 15.83 -5.57 -10.44
N ILE A 110 16.21 -6.18 -9.32
CA ILE A 110 15.95 -5.64 -7.98
C ILE A 110 16.59 -4.24 -7.85
N GLY A 111 17.86 -4.09 -8.22
CA GLY A 111 18.55 -2.80 -8.18
C GLY A 111 17.87 -1.74 -9.04
N SER A 112 17.37 -2.12 -10.23
CA SER A 112 16.60 -1.19 -11.07
C SER A 112 15.25 -0.81 -10.45
N GLY A 113 14.53 -1.77 -9.85
CA GLY A 113 13.26 -1.53 -9.19
C GLY A 113 13.40 -0.62 -7.98
N ILE A 114 14.43 -0.83 -7.15
CA ILE A 114 14.73 0.02 -6.00
C ILE A 114 15.02 1.46 -6.46
N LYS A 115 15.84 1.65 -7.50
CA LYS A 115 16.13 2.99 -8.04
C LYS A 115 14.86 3.71 -8.54
N GLN A 116 13.97 2.99 -9.23
CA GLN A 116 12.70 3.55 -9.66
C GLN A 116 11.81 3.93 -8.48
N GLN A 117 11.75 3.08 -7.45
CA GLN A 117 10.97 3.35 -6.25
C GLN A 117 11.50 4.55 -5.46
N ILE A 118 12.83 4.69 -5.32
CA ILE A 118 13.45 5.87 -4.69
C ILE A 118 13.03 7.13 -5.44
N LYS A 119 13.15 7.14 -6.77
CA LYS A 119 12.76 8.29 -7.59
C LYS A 119 11.27 8.64 -7.43
N ALA A 120 10.40 7.64 -7.45
CA ALA A 120 8.96 7.86 -7.25
C ALA A 120 8.65 8.42 -5.85
N ASN A 121 9.36 7.95 -4.82
CA ASN A 121 9.21 8.45 -3.45
C ASN A 121 9.71 9.90 -3.32
N GLU A 122 10.84 10.24 -3.95
CA GLU A 122 11.36 11.63 -3.98
C GLU A 122 10.38 12.59 -4.66
N GLU A 123 9.82 12.19 -5.81
CA GLU A 123 8.80 12.97 -6.52
C GLU A 123 7.52 13.14 -5.67
N ALA A 124 7.08 12.08 -4.98
CA ALA A 124 5.92 12.16 -4.09
C ALA A 124 6.18 13.08 -2.89
N ALA A 125 7.36 12.99 -2.27
CA ALA A 125 7.75 13.85 -1.15
C ALA A 125 7.83 15.32 -1.57
N ALA A 126 8.36 15.62 -2.76
CA ALA A 126 8.39 16.98 -3.30
C ALA A 126 6.97 17.55 -3.52
N LYS A 127 6.04 16.74 -4.05
CA LYS A 127 4.64 17.14 -4.20
C LYS A 127 3.96 17.41 -2.85
N ILE A 128 4.23 16.59 -1.85
CA ILE A 128 3.71 16.81 -0.49
C ILE A 128 4.27 18.11 0.08
N GLY A 129 5.59 18.34 -0.01
CA GLY A 129 6.23 19.57 0.49
C GLY A 129 5.62 20.82 -0.15
N THR A 130 5.54 20.85 -1.49
CA THR A 130 4.92 21.98 -2.21
C THR A 130 3.44 22.19 -1.87
N GLY A 131 2.68 21.11 -1.64
CA GLY A 131 1.29 21.20 -1.19
C GLY A 131 1.15 21.79 0.21
N ILE A 132 2.02 21.39 1.13
CA ILE A 132 2.06 21.93 2.50
C ILE A 132 2.43 23.42 2.49
N ASP A 133 3.46 23.80 1.74
CA ASP A 133 3.90 25.19 1.64
C ASP A 133 2.79 26.10 1.08
N ALA A 134 2.06 25.63 0.06
CA ALA A 134 0.91 26.34 -0.50
C ALA A 134 -0.21 26.52 0.54
N GLN A 135 -0.52 25.47 1.30
CA GLN A 135 -1.56 25.50 2.33
C GLN A 135 -1.18 26.42 3.50
N ILE A 136 0.09 26.43 3.92
CA ILE A 136 0.60 27.36 4.94
C ILE A 136 0.38 28.79 4.47
N LYS A 137 0.77 29.11 3.23
CA LYS A 137 0.61 30.45 2.67
C LYS A 137 -0.85 30.88 2.59
N GLU A 138 -1.74 30.00 2.14
CA GLU A 138 -3.19 30.30 2.09
C GLU A 138 -3.76 30.58 3.49
N ASN A 139 -3.36 29.79 4.49
CA ASN A 139 -3.76 29.99 5.88
C ASN A 139 -3.21 31.30 6.45
N GLU A 140 -1.95 31.64 6.17
CA GLU A 140 -1.34 32.91 6.57
C GLU A 140 -2.09 34.10 5.96
N ASP A 141 -2.39 34.05 4.66
CA ASP A 141 -3.16 35.09 3.95
C ASP A 141 -4.59 35.22 4.51
N ALA A 142 -5.22 34.11 4.90
CA ALA A 142 -6.53 34.12 5.52
C ALA A 142 -6.50 34.76 6.92
N VAL A 143 -5.55 34.35 7.77
CA VAL A 143 -5.37 34.89 9.13
C VAL A 143 -5.01 36.37 9.10
N ALA A 144 -4.17 36.79 8.15
CA ALA A 144 -3.79 38.20 7.98
C ALA A 144 -4.98 39.13 7.71
N LYS A 145 -6.09 38.61 7.15
CA LYS A 145 -7.32 39.38 6.89
C LYS A 145 -8.26 39.47 8.09
N ILE A 146 -8.14 38.57 9.07
CA ILE A 146 -9.06 38.52 10.22
C ILE A 146 -8.93 39.77 11.08
N GLY A 147 -7.70 40.14 11.49
CA GLY A 147 -7.46 41.31 12.35
C GLY A 147 -7.99 42.62 11.75
N PRO A 148 -7.56 43.00 10.54
CA PRO A 148 -8.07 44.20 9.86
C PRO A 148 -9.58 44.16 9.62
N GLY A 149 -10.16 42.99 9.35
CA GLY A 149 -11.60 42.82 9.20
C GLY A 149 -12.37 43.12 10.49
N ILE A 150 -11.88 42.59 11.62
CA ILE A 150 -12.45 42.87 12.95
C ILE A 150 -12.29 44.36 13.29
N ASP A 151 -11.12 44.94 13.08
CA ASP A 151 -10.86 46.35 13.36
C ASP A 151 -11.78 47.28 12.55
N ALA A 152 -11.99 46.97 11.28
CA ALA A 152 -12.91 47.72 10.42
C ALA A 152 -14.35 47.62 10.93
N GLN A 153 -14.81 46.41 11.28
CA GLN A 153 -16.14 46.19 11.82
C GLN A 153 -16.34 46.90 13.17
N MET A 154 -15.34 46.88 14.05
CA MET A 154 -15.37 47.59 15.32
C MET A 154 -15.53 49.09 15.13
N LYS A 155 -14.77 49.70 14.21
CA LYS A 155 -14.89 51.13 13.88
C LYS A 155 -16.26 51.49 13.30
N GLU A 156 -16.83 50.61 12.48
CA GLU A 156 -18.16 50.84 11.92
C GLU A 156 -19.25 50.74 12.99
N ASN A 157 -19.15 49.75 13.88
CA ASN A 157 -20.03 49.62 15.04
C ASN A 157 -19.93 50.83 15.98
N GLU A 158 -18.73 51.34 16.24
CA GLU A 158 -18.52 52.54 17.07
C GLU A 158 -19.23 53.77 16.46
N LYS A 159 -19.11 53.97 15.15
CA LYS A 159 -19.83 55.04 14.44
C LYS A 159 -21.34 54.85 14.50
N ALA A 160 -21.83 53.62 14.35
CA ALA A 160 -23.26 53.33 14.45
C ALA A 160 -23.80 53.65 15.85
N VAL A 161 -23.09 53.24 16.91
CA VAL A 161 -23.44 53.55 18.29
C VAL A 161 -23.42 55.05 18.54
N ALA A 162 -22.42 55.77 18.04
CA ALA A 162 -22.36 57.23 18.17
C ALA A 162 -23.60 57.91 17.55
N ARG A 163 -23.98 57.52 16.33
CA ARG A 163 -25.18 58.05 15.64
C ARG A 163 -26.46 57.77 16.42
N ILE A 164 -26.60 56.55 16.96
CA ILE A 164 -27.75 56.18 17.80
C ILE A 164 -27.78 57.08 19.04
N GLY A 165 -26.64 57.26 19.71
CA GLY A 165 -26.53 58.13 20.88
C GLY A 165 -26.92 59.58 20.58
N SER A 166 -26.48 60.12 19.44
CA SER A 166 -26.87 61.45 18.97
C SER A 166 -28.37 61.55 18.76
N GLY A 167 -28.97 60.60 18.02
CA GLY A 167 -30.40 60.60 17.75
C GLY A 167 -31.26 60.44 19.02
N VAL A 168 -30.83 59.63 19.99
CA VAL A 168 -31.51 59.54 21.28
C VAL A 168 -31.45 60.86 22.04
N THR A 169 -30.30 61.54 22.03
CA THR A 169 -30.14 62.84 22.68
C THR A 169 -31.03 63.91 22.03
N GLU A 170 -31.11 63.93 20.70
CA GLU A 170 -31.99 64.82 19.95
C GLU A 170 -33.46 64.58 20.31
N LEU A 171 -33.92 63.33 20.30
CA LEU A 171 -35.28 62.96 20.69
C LEU A 171 -35.59 63.36 22.14
N GLN A 172 -34.65 63.17 23.08
CA GLN A 172 -34.82 63.60 24.46
C GLN A 172 -35.00 65.12 24.58
N ASN A 173 -34.21 65.89 23.81
CA ASN A 173 -34.31 67.35 23.79
C ASN A 173 -35.64 67.82 23.18
N GLU A 174 -36.07 67.23 22.07
CA GLU A 174 -37.37 67.53 21.45
C GLU A 174 -38.54 67.24 22.38
N MET A 175 -38.53 66.08 23.04
CA MET A 175 -39.55 65.70 24.02
C MET A 175 -39.57 66.65 25.22
N GLY A 176 -38.39 67.10 25.69
CA GLY A 176 -38.26 68.08 26.76
C GLY A 176 -38.87 69.43 26.37
N ASN A 177 -38.59 69.92 25.16
CA ASN A 177 -39.16 71.16 24.63
C ASN A 177 -40.68 71.05 24.45
N TYR A 178 -41.17 69.95 23.86
CA TYR A 178 -42.60 69.70 23.71
C TYR A 178 -43.34 69.73 25.05
N THR A 179 -42.77 69.08 26.07
CA THR A 179 -43.32 69.08 27.43
C THR A 179 -43.36 70.50 27.99
N LYS A 180 -42.30 71.29 27.79
CA LYS A 180 -42.24 72.67 28.26
C LYS A 180 -43.28 73.56 27.58
N ASP A 181 -43.39 73.47 26.27
CA ASP A 181 -44.37 74.24 25.48
C ASP A 181 -45.80 73.85 25.84
N PHE A 182 -46.06 72.58 26.14
CA PHE A 182 -47.38 72.11 26.56
C PHE A 182 -47.83 72.68 27.91
N TYR A 183 -46.92 72.79 28.88
CA TYR A 183 -47.27 73.26 30.24
C TYR A 183 -47.10 74.77 30.45
N TYR A 184 -46.24 75.44 29.67
CA TYR A 184 -45.86 76.84 29.90
C TYR A 184 -45.98 77.75 28.67
N GLY A 185 -46.40 77.21 27.52
CA GLY A 185 -46.62 77.95 26.27
C GLY A 185 -47.98 78.61 26.16
#